data_AF-A0A2V5V781-F1
#
_entry.id   AF-A0A2V5V781-F1
#
_cell.length_a   1.000
_cell.length_b   1.000
_cell.length_c   1.000
_cell.angle_alpha   90.00
_cell.angle_beta   90.00
_cell.angle_gamma   90.00
#
_symmetry.space_group_name_H-M   'P 1'
#
loop_
_entity.id
_entity.type
_entity.pdbx_description
1 polymer ?
#
loop_
_entity_poly.entity_id
_entity_poly.type
_entity_poly.pdbx_seq_one_letter_code
_entity_poly.pdbx_strand_id
1 'polypeptide(L)'
;MAEPRWTIAHEETLQARARGGLAIISSPGRRRLQLEIVCKSRTDAQKLVSEFGGRGKKLPRDWLKRFARANETKRPLKIGKRLLIFNVGGTPASRVSRHKGHSHIFIPAGAAFG
;
A
#
# COMPACT_ATOMS: atom_id res chain seq x y z
N MET A 1 12.60 1.98 0.90
CA MET A 1 12.34 2.16 2.35
C MET A 1 13.10 3.40 2.76
N ALA A 2 12.39 4.41 3.25
CA ALA A 2 12.92 5.72 3.60
C ALA A 2 12.95 5.91 5.13
N GLU A 3 13.87 6.72 5.62
CA GLU A 3 13.90 7.09 7.03
C GLU A 3 12.87 8.19 7.31
N PRO A 4 12.21 8.21 8.49
CA PRO A 4 11.15 9.17 8.76
C PRO A 4 11.57 10.63 8.58
N ARG A 5 12.79 11.00 9.03
CA ARG A 5 13.33 12.36 8.85
C ARG A 5 13.53 12.71 7.38
N TRP A 6 14.02 11.77 6.58
CA TRP A 6 14.15 11.96 5.14
C TRP A 6 12.78 12.13 4.49
N THR A 7 11.78 11.32 4.88
CA THR A 7 10.42 11.43 4.35
C THR A 7 9.83 12.81 4.62
N ILE A 8 9.89 13.31 5.87
CA ILE A 8 9.38 14.64 6.22
C ILE A 8 10.04 15.74 5.36
N ALA A 9 11.35 15.65 5.14
CA ALA A 9 12.08 16.66 4.37
C ALA A 9 11.74 16.68 2.86
N HIS A 10 11.20 15.58 2.32
CA HIS A 10 10.95 15.44 0.88
C HIS A 10 9.47 15.21 0.54
N GLU A 11 8.59 15.14 1.55
CA GLU A 11 7.17 14.78 1.39
C GLU A 11 6.45 15.73 0.44
N GLU A 12 6.62 17.04 0.60
CA GLU A 12 5.98 18.05 -0.26
C GLU A 12 6.36 17.87 -1.73
N THR A 13 7.65 17.69 -2.01
CA THR A 13 8.15 17.47 -3.37
C THR A 13 7.63 16.15 -3.94
N LEU A 14 7.61 15.08 -3.14
CA LEU A 14 7.07 13.78 -3.55
C LEU A 14 5.57 13.88 -3.85
N GLN A 15 4.82 14.62 -3.04
CA GLN A 15 3.37 14.83 -3.23
C GLN A 15 3.09 15.57 -4.53
N ALA A 16 3.85 16.64 -4.81
CA ALA A 16 3.74 17.41 -6.05
C ALA A 16 4.08 16.55 -7.29
N ARG A 17 5.14 15.74 -7.23
CA ARG A 17 5.55 14.83 -8.31
C ARG A 17 4.54 13.72 -8.54
N ALA A 18 3.97 13.17 -7.48
CA ALA A 18 3.02 12.08 -7.54
C ALA A 18 1.62 12.53 -8.01
N ARG A 19 1.35 13.84 -8.08
CA ARG A 19 0.05 14.41 -8.50
C ARG A 19 -1.14 13.78 -7.76
N GLY A 20 -0.97 13.59 -6.44
CA GLY A 20 -1.95 12.92 -5.57
C GLY A 20 -1.83 11.40 -5.48
N GLY A 21 -0.94 10.76 -6.23
CA GLY A 21 -0.71 9.31 -6.22
C GLY A 21 0.49 8.86 -5.36
N LEU A 22 0.68 9.48 -4.18
CA LEU A 22 1.71 9.10 -3.21
C LEU A 22 1.07 8.35 -2.03
N ALA A 23 1.60 7.19 -1.69
CA ALA A 23 1.27 6.49 -0.46
C ALA A 23 2.52 6.36 0.45
N ILE A 24 2.35 6.77 1.70
CA ILE A 24 3.37 6.66 2.77
C ILE A 24 2.88 5.61 3.76
N ILE A 25 3.55 4.46 3.79
CA ILE A 25 3.14 3.29 4.56
C ILE A 25 4.11 3.07 5.71
N SER A 26 3.59 3.23 6.94
CA SER A 26 4.26 2.79 8.17
C SER A 26 3.80 1.38 8.53
N SER A 27 4.73 0.50 8.89
CA SER A 27 4.42 -0.87 9.32
C SER A 27 4.88 -1.09 10.76
N PRO A 28 4.07 -1.74 11.62
CA PRO A 28 4.48 -2.09 12.99
C PRO A 28 5.82 -2.83 13.00
N GLY A 29 6.73 -2.42 13.89
CA GLY A 29 8.06 -3.02 14.01
C GLY A 29 9.06 -2.63 12.91
N ARG A 30 8.67 -1.80 11.93
CA ARG A 30 9.60 -1.26 10.92
C ARG A 30 9.96 0.19 11.27
N ARG A 31 11.28 0.44 11.41
CA ARG A 31 11.82 1.80 11.63
C ARG A 31 11.80 2.68 10.38
N ARG A 32 11.66 2.08 9.19
CA ARG A 32 11.67 2.77 7.90
C ARG A 32 10.28 2.71 7.27
N LEU A 33 9.94 3.76 6.56
CA LEU A 33 8.68 3.93 5.83
C LEU A 33 8.80 3.36 4.42
N GLN A 34 7.70 2.79 3.93
CA GLN A 34 7.56 2.41 2.54
C GLN A 34 6.84 3.53 1.79
N LEU A 35 7.40 3.94 0.65
CA LEU A 35 6.85 4.98 -0.20
C LEU A 35 6.46 4.32 -1.51
N GLU A 36 5.23 4.55 -1.96
CA GLU A 36 4.72 4.06 -3.24
C GLU A 36 4.23 5.24 -4.07
N ILE A 37 4.71 5.31 -5.31
CA ILE A 37 4.36 6.36 -6.27
C ILE A 37 4.01 5.70 -7.59
N VAL A 38 2.84 6.02 -8.14
CA VAL A 38 2.43 5.55 -9.45
C VAL A 38 3.02 6.47 -10.53
N CYS A 39 3.89 5.92 -11.37
CA CYS A 39 4.48 6.64 -12.49
C CYS A 39 3.76 6.27 -13.80
N LYS A 40 3.47 7.26 -14.64
CA LYS A 40 2.85 7.04 -15.96
C LYS A 40 3.84 6.52 -17.01
N SER A 41 5.13 6.78 -16.81
CA SER A 41 6.19 6.35 -17.69
C SER A 41 7.40 5.82 -16.92
N ARG A 42 8.24 5.02 -17.60
CA ARG A 42 9.53 4.58 -17.06
C ARG A 42 10.48 5.77 -16.80
N THR A 43 10.44 6.77 -17.66
CA THR A 43 11.29 7.96 -17.56
C THR A 43 10.97 8.75 -16.30
N ASP A 44 9.69 8.88 -15.94
CA ASP A 44 9.28 9.54 -14.70
C ASP A 44 9.80 8.77 -13.47
N ALA A 45 9.69 7.44 -13.49
CA ALA A 45 10.23 6.60 -12.43
C ALA A 45 11.75 6.72 -12.31
N GLN A 46 12.48 6.83 -13.43
CA GLN A 46 13.93 7.04 -13.43
C GLN A 46 14.32 8.41 -12.88
N LYS A 47 13.58 9.47 -13.23
CA LYS A 47 13.80 10.81 -12.67
C LYS A 47 13.66 10.83 -11.15
N LEU A 48 12.65 10.15 -10.60
CA LEU A 48 12.49 10.00 -9.15
C LEU A 48 13.70 9.31 -8.53
N VAL A 49 14.20 8.23 -9.13
CA VAL A 49 15.40 7.53 -8.63
C VAL A 49 16.66 8.39 -8.73
N SER A 50 16.82 9.22 -9.77
CA SER A 50 17.96 10.13 -9.86
C SER A 50 17.89 11.29 -8.87
N GLU A 51 16.71 11.81 -8.59
CA GLU A 51 16.49 12.97 -7.73
C GLU A 51 16.57 12.59 -6.24
N PHE A 52 15.93 11.48 -5.86
CA PHE A 52 15.81 11.05 -4.46
C PHE A 52 16.76 9.89 -4.11
N GLY A 53 17.52 9.39 -5.08
CA GLY A 53 18.40 8.23 -4.93
C GLY A 53 17.63 6.90 -4.89
N GLY A 54 18.38 5.82 -4.66
CA GLY A 54 17.84 4.47 -4.53
C GLY A 54 18.06 3.58 -5.76
N ARG A 55 17.25 2.53 -5.89
CA ARG A 55 17.39 1.53 -6.96
C ARG A 55 16.03 1.18 -7.54
N GLY A 56 15.91 1.33 -8.86
CA GLY A 56 14.76 0.84 -9.62
C GLY A 56 14.92 -0.64 -9.98
N LYS A 57 13.85 -1.42 -9.79
CA LYS A 57 13.78 -2.81 -10.26
C LYS A 57 12.58 -2.98 -11.17
N LYS A 58 12.78 -3.56 -12.35
CA LYS A 58 11.67 -3.94 -13.22
C LYS A 58 10.91 -5.09 -12.58
N LEU A 59 9.61 -4.90 -12.36
CA LEU A 59 8.73 -5.97 -11.89
C LEU A 59 8.38 -6.91 -13.05
N PRO A 60 8.23 -8.22 -12.80
CA PRO A 60 7.81 -9.18 -13.82
C PRO A 60 6.37 -8.90 -14.28
N ARG A 61 5.97 -9.37 -15.46
CA ARG A 61 4.62 -9.09 -16.03
C ARG A 61 3.47 -9.54 -15.12
N ASP A 62 3.68 -10.63 -14.38
CA ASP A 62 2.72 -11.22 -13.45
C ASP A 62 2.88 -10.71 -12.01
N TRP A 63 3.57 -9.58 -11.80
CA TRP A 63 3.87 -9.05 -10.47
C TRP A 63 2.64 -8.88 -9.59
N LEU A 64 1.51 -8.44 -10.15
CA LEU A 64 0.28 -8.24 -9.38
C LEU A 64 -0.27 -9.56 -8.85
N LYS A 65 -0.21 -10.63 -9.65
CA LYS A 65 -0.60 -11.98 -9.22
C LYS A 65 0.35 -12.51 -8.14
N ARG A 66 1.66 -12.28 -8.29
CA ARG A 66 2.66 -12.66 -7.27
C ARG A 66 2.46 -11.89 -5.97
N PHE A 67 2.16 -10.61 -6.07
CA PHE A 67 1.85 -9.75 -4.93
C PHE A 67 0.58 -10.22 -4.22
N ALA A 68 -0.50 -10.50 -4.95
CA ALA A 68 -1.74 -11.02 -4.38
C ALA A 68 -1.49 -12.33 -3.61
N ARG A 69 -0.83 -13.32 -4.23
CA ARG A 69 -0.49 -14.60 -3.58
C ARG A 69 0.36 -14.42 -2.31
N ALA A 70 1.33 -13.52 -2.33
CA ALA A 70 2.17 -13.22 -1.17
C ALA A 70 1.40 -12.50 -0.04
N ASN A 71 0.27 -11.88 -0.33
CA ASN A 71 -0.56 -11.17 0.64
C ASN A 71 -1.86 -11.91 1.00
N GLU A 72 -2.27 -12.96 0.27
CA GLU A 72 -3.43 -13.81 0.61
C GLU A 72 -3.30 -14.43 2.00
N THR A 73 -2.08 -14.69 2.46
CA THR A 73 -1.78 -15.26 3.78
C THR A 73 -1.69 -14.20 4.88
N LYS A 74 -1.77 -12.90 4.57
CA LYS A 74 -1.68 -11.85 5.58
C LYS A 74 -3.01 -11.65 6.29
N ARG A 75 -2.95 -11.51 7.62
CA ARG A 75 -4.12 -11.21 8.45
C ARG A 75 -4.76 -9.89 8.00
N PRO A 76 -6.11 -9.80 8.03
CA PRO A 76 -6.81 -8.56 7.71
C PRO A 76 -6.36 -7.41 8.61
N LEU A 77 -6.35 -6.20 8.05
CA LEU A 77 -6.11 -5.00 8.83
C LEU A 77 -7.35 -4.70 9.65
N LYS A 78 -7.24 -4.82 10.97
CA LYS A 78 -8.30 -4.49 11.91
C LYS A 78 -8.13 -3.06 12.40
N ILE A 79 -9.16 -2.23 12.18
CA ILE A 79 -9.24 -0.86 12.68
C ILE A 79 -10.34 -0.81 13.74
N GLY A 80 -9.96 -0.53 14.98
CA GLY A 80 -10.87 -0.57 16.12
C GLY A 80 -11.53 -1.95 16.32
N LYS A 81 -12.76 -1.96 16.83
CA LYS A 81 -13.49 -3.22 17.12
C LYS A 81 -14.32 -3.74 15.94
N ARG A 82 -14.61 -2.91 14.93
CA ARG A 82 -15.68 -3.16 13.95
C ARG A 82 -15.24 -3.09 12.48
N LEU A 83 -14.07 -2.53 12.15
CA LEU A 83 -13.62 -2.40 10.77
C LEU A 83 -12.51 -3.41 10.48
N LEU A 84 -12.73 -4.24 9.45
CA LEU A 84 -11.74 -5.19 8.95
C LEU A 84 -11.55 -4.92 7.46
N ILE A 85 -10.32 -4.60 7.06
CA ILE A 85 -9.93 -4.39 5.67
C ILE A 85 -9.21 -5.65 5.19
N PHE A 86 -9.78 -6.29 4.18
CA PHE A 86 -9.24 -7.48 3.53
C PHE A 86 -8.62 -7.14 2.19
N ASN A 87 -7.54 -7.84 1.85
CA ASN A 87 -6.82 -7.64 0.60
C ASN A 87 -7.37 -8.49 -0.58
N VAL A 88 -8.46 -9.24 -0.37
CA VAL A 88 -9.03 -10.16 -1.37
C VAL A 88 -10.44 -9.74 -1.73
N GLY A 89 -10.67 -9.47 -3.02
CA GLY A 89 -12.00 -9.30 -3.59
C GLY A 89 -12.66 -10.65 -3.86
N GLY A 90 -13.86 -10.86 -3.31
CA GLY A 90 -14.70 -12.03 -3.57
C GLY A 90 -14.51 -13.20 -2.59
N THR A 91 -15.62 -13.58 -1.95
CA THR A 91 -15.96 -14.81 -1.18
C THR A 91 -15.51 -15.02 0.30
N PRO A 92 -14.31 -14.66 0.81
CA PRO A 92 -14.05 -14.68 2.26
C PRO A 92 -14.81 -13.58 3.01
N ALA A 93 -15.13 -12.48 2.32
CA ALA A 93 -15.83 -11.30 2.84
C ALA A 93 -17.13 -11.63 3.60
N SER A 94 -17.95 -12.52 3.03
CA SER A 94 -19.26 -12.88 3.58
C SER A 94 -19.15 -13.79 4.80
N ARG A 95 -18.09 -14.61 4.91
CA ARG A 95 -17.87 -15.48 6.08
C ARG A 95 -17.29 -14.72 7.27
N VAL A 96 -16.51 -13.67 7.04
CA VAL A 96 -15.90 -12.88 8.12
C VAL A 96 -16.81 -11.77 8.66
N SER A 97 -17.84 -11.37 7.89
CA SER A 97 -18.92 -10.46 8.34
C SER A 97 -19.55 -10.89 9.68
N ARG A 98 -19.61 -12.20 9.96
CA ARG A 98 -20.12 -12.78 11.22
C ARG A 98 -19.01 -13.47 12.02
N HIS A 99 -17.97 -12.75 12.42
CA HIS A 99 -17.03 -13.30 13.41
C HIS A 99 -17.45 -12.90 14.84
N LYS A 100 -17.76 -13.89 15.69
CA LYS A 100 -18.11 -13.72 17.10
C LYS A 100 -19.32 -12.79 17.38
N GLY A 101 -20.36 -12.84 16.54
CA GLY A 101 -21.63 -12.13 16.82
C GLY A 101 -21.60 -10.61 16.62
N HIS A 102 -20.49 -10.03 16.12
CA HIS A 102 -20.41 -8.60 15.83
C HIS A 102 -20.48 -8.31 14.33
N SER A 103 -21.34 -7.37 13.94
CA SER A 103 -21.40 -6.86 12.57
C SER A 103 -20.15 -6.03 12.28
N HIS A 104 -19.29 -6.56 11.41
CA HIS A 104 -18.10 -5.85 10.93
C HIS A 104 -18.42 -5.10 9.63
N ILE A 105 -17.95 -3.86 9.53
CA ILE A 105 -18.00 -3.10 8.28
C ILE A 105 -16.92 -3.67 7.37
N PHE A 106 -17.34 -4.11 6.18
CA PHE A 106 -16.48 -4.72 5.18
C PHE A 106 -16.26 -3.73 4.05
N ILE A 107 -15.01 -3.35 3.83
CA ILE A 107 -14.61 -2.51 2.70
C ILE A 107 -13.45 -3.19 1.99
N PRO A 108 -13.60 -3.60 0.72
CA PRO A 108 -12.47 -4.04 -0.10
C PRO A 108 -11.42 -2.92 -0.17
N ALA A 109 -10.13 -3.25 -0.10
CA ALA A 109 -9.07 -2.24 -0.16
C ALA A 109 -9.20 -1.29 -1.37
N GLY A 110 -9.59 -1.79 -2.55
CA GLY A 110 -9.84 -0.96 -3.74
C GLY A 110 -11.01 0.02 -3.61
N ALA A 111 -11.99 -0.25 -2.74
CA ALA A 111 -13.07 0.69 -2.43
C ALA A 111 -12.69 1.67 -1.29
N ALA A 112 -11.71 1.33 -0.46
CA ALA A 112 -11.25 2.17 0.65
C ALA A 112 -10.21 3.22 0.21
N PHE A 113 -9.39 2.91 -0.79
CA PHE A 113 -8.20 3.70 -1.12
C PHE A 113 -8.15 4.26 -2.55
N GLY A 114 -9.11 3.92 -3.42
CA GLY A 114 -9.20 4.44 -4.80
C GLY A 114 -8.30 3.73 -5.80
#